data_AF-A0A9N8E2F9-F1
#
_entry.id   AF-A0A9N8E2F9-F1
#
_cell.length_a   1.000
_cell.length_b   1.000
_cell.length_c   1.000
_cell.angle_alpha   90.00
_cell.angle_beta   90.00
_cell.angle_gamma   90.00
#
_symmetry.space_group_name_H-M   'P 1'
#
loop_
_entity.id
_entity.type
_entity.pdbx_description
1 polymer ?
#
loop_
_entity_poly.entity_id
_entity_poly.type
_entity_poly.pdbx_seq_one_letter_code
_entity_poly.pdbx_strand_id
1 'polypeptide(L)'
;MTAFWNRVRALLFILPGLLHVSQSYHIQPDLEAENPSDGFKYIDVTGLGTNFEFYGLDQLEIKVLSSTPVWTVTNMHMSEKFFYGSTDDESILVSLSRHVSDDGLHNIVTGTAHDTINGIYYIIKRNGAGKQIVVVKYVEDMNREGDPPEPPKGHSTITVSNATTSTSNVSPETATTIDLLVVWTEKAECHYSNLTTGCTVTSTTQANIEAGIDALKTEAETVHSNSDTQITFNLVRQRDVSGYVGNGNMSLLLLRIADDSDSYMDDLNTIADTYGSDLIMAVDEDSDSTCGYAFFFGGPSASFSTMSTNCFFAMAYSFTHELGHNMGCDHDRGSNNQCDEKVHKATNYGYRQPSGLWRTVMAYNCRTDQCDKGTVTGCPRIPYFSGIADYTDMNSLGGANNNCRGTINANKAAIAAYRHIGPSPAPTPAPTPAPAVPTPAPTPAPTPAPIFTPAPTPRPTGCAWEVLSLFGFRH
;
A
#
# COMPACT_ATOMS: atom_id res chain seq x y z
N MET A 1 -23.46 -16.64 -9.19
CA MET A 1 -22.60 -17.05 -8.06
C MET A 1 -23.37 -17.92 -7.06
N THR A 2 -23.74 -19.15 -7.44
CA THR A 2 -24.41 -20.10 -6.51
C THR A 2 -23.91 -21.54 -6.62
N ALA A 3 -22.90 -21.82 -7.45
CA ALA A 3 -22.51 -23.21 -7.71
C ALA A 3 -21.02 -23.56 -7.49
N PHE A 4 -20.09 -22.58 -7.41
CA PHE A 4 -18.66 -22.91 -7.32
C PHE A 4 -18.06 -22.87 -5.90
N TRP A 5 -18.69 -22.17 -4.96
CA TRP A 5 -18.25 -22.15 -3.54
C TRP A 5 -18.77 -23.32 -2.68
N ASN A 6 -19.49 -24.27 -3.28
CA ASN A 6 -19.98 -25.47 -2.58
C ASN A 6 -18.99 -26.65 -2.57
N ARG A 7 -17.77 -26.51 -3.10
CA ARG A 7 -16.82 -27.65 -3.21
C ARG A 7 -15.49 -27.52 -2.46
N VAL A 8 -15.28 -26.47 -1.66
CA VAL A 8 -14.17 -26.41 -0.68
C VAL A 8 -14.65 -26.68 0.77
N ARG A 9 -15.95 -26.96 0.98
CA ARG A 9 -16.52 -27.28 2.30
C ARG A 9 -16.44 -28.76 2.72
N ALA A 10 -15.60 -29.57 2.11
CA ALA A 10 -15.48 -30.99 2.45
C ALA A 10 -14.02 -31.40 2.61
N LEU A 11 -13.36 -30.94 3.68
CA LEU A 11 -12.44 -31.70 4.53
C LEU A 11 -11.76 -30.71 5.51
N LEU A 12 -12.48 -30.29 6.55
CA LEU A 12 -11.82 -29.82 7.76
C LEU A 12 -12.45 -30.55 8.95
N PHE A 13 -11.58 -31.16 9.73
CA PHE A 13 -11.88 -32.15 10.74
C PHE A 13 -12.87 -31.64 11.81
N ILE A 14 -13.83 -32.50 12.15
CA ILE A 14 -14.64 -32.39 13.37
C ILE A 14 -13.70 -32.64 14.56
N LEU A 15 -13.18 -31.56 15.14
CA LEU A 15 -12.78 -31.53 16.54
C LEU A 15 -13.84 -30.70 17.29
N PRO A 16 -14.62 -31.28 18.21
CA PRO A 16 -15.61 -30.53 18.96
C PRO A 16 -14.89 -29.72 20.05
N GLY A 17 -14.86 -28.39 19.95
CA GLY A 17 -14.40 -27.58 21.09
C GLY A 17 -13.88 -26.16 20.89
N LEU A 18 -13.84 -25.58 19.69
CA LEU A 18 -13.60 -24.13 19.54
C LEU A 18 -14.82 -23.46 18.92
N LEU A 19 -15.60 -22.73 19.73
CA LEU A 19 -16.42 -21.64 19.21
C LEU A 19 -15.47 -20.68 18.49
N HIS A 20 -15.53 -20.62 17.15
CA HIS A 20 -15.04 -19.44 16.43
C HIS A 20 -15.97 -18.29 16.79
N VAL A 21 -15.56 -17.46 17.76
CA VAL A 21 -16.18 -16.16 17.94
C VAL A 21 -15.75 -15.34 16.73
N SER A 22 -16.68 -15.05 15.81
CA SER A 22 -16.47 -14.06 14.74
C SER A 22 -16.03 -12.75 15.40
N GLN A 23 -14.75 -12.42 15.32
CA GLN A 23 -14.24 -11.15 15.79
C GLN A 23 -14.52 -10.12 14.70
N SER A 24 -15.61 -9.35 14.85
CA SER A 24 -15.89 -8.22 13.98
C SER A 24 -15.01 -7.05 14.42
N TYR A 25 -14.19 -6.56 13.50
CA TYR A 25 -13.40 -5.35 13.70
C TYR A 25 -14.16 -4.16 13.12
N HIS A 26 -13.94 -2.98 13.69
CA HIS A 26 -14.68 -1.77 13.31
C HIS A 26 -13.74 -0.62 12.97
N ILE A 27 -14.01 0.05 11.86
CA ILE A 27 -13.43 1.34 11.50
C ILE A 27 -14.59 2.35 11.42
N GLN A 28 -14.42 3.52 12.03
CA GLN A 28 -15.47 4.53 12.12
C GLN A 28 -14.91 5.94 11.97
N PRO A 29 -15.72 6.96 11.66
CA PRO A 29 -15.26 8.34 11.63
C PRO A 29 -14.85 8.77 13.04
N ASP A 30 -13.75 9.52 13.16
CA ASP A 30 -13.36 10.15 14.42
C ASP A 30 -14.17 11.44 14.59
N LEU A 31 -15.26 11.35 15.36
CA LEU A 31 -16.20 12.44 15.61
C LEU A 31 -15.71 13.41 16.70
N GLU A 32 -14.67 13.07 17.46
CA GLU A 32 -14.12 13.92 18.51
C GLU A 32 -13.00 14.85 18.00
N ALA A 33 -12.47 14.59 16.81
CA ALA A 33 -11.46 15.41 16.14
C ALA A 33 -12.03 16.48 15.17
N GLU A 34 -13.33 16.82 15.26
CA GLU A 34 -13.97 17.82 14.40
C GLU A 34 -13.44 19.24 14.68
N ASN A 35 -12.34 19.63 14.03
CA ASN A 35 -12.05 21.04 13.80
C ASN A 35 -12.20 21.35 12.29
N PRO A 36 -13.25 22.08 11.88
CA PRO A 36 -13.51 22.40 10.48
C PRO A 36 -12.49 23.38 9.86
N SER A 37 -11.46 23.85 10.60
CA SER A 37 -10.43 24.75 10.08
C SER A 37 -9.38 24.10 9.19
N ASP A 38 -9.14 22.79 9.36
CA ASP A 38 -7.97 22.12 8.77
C ASP A 38 -8.33 21.35 7.48
N GLY A 39 -9.62 21.28 7.13
CA GLY A 39 -10.10 20.67 5.88
C GLY A 39 -10.07 19.13 5.82
N PHE A 40 -9.64 18.45 6.88
CA PHE A 40 -9.53 16.98 6.92
C PHE A 40 -10.78 16.28 7.47
N LYS A 41 -10.97 15.01 7.08
CA LYS A 41 -11.91 14.07 7.71
C LYS A 41 -11.09 13.02 8.44
N TYR A 42 -11.21 12.96 9.76
CA TYR A 42 -10.48 12.01 10.59
C TYR A 42 -11.21 10.66 10.67
N ILE A 43 -10.45 9.59 10.79
CA ILE A 43 -10.97 8.22 10.90
C ILE A 43 -10.31 7.50 12.07
N ASP A 44 -11.13 6.85 12.88
CA ASP A 44 -10.71 6.03 13.99
C ASP A 44 -10.56 4.57 13.53
N VAL A 45 -9.31 4.10 13.59
CA VAL A 45 -8.93 2.71 13.29
C VAL A 45 -8.57 1.93 14.54
N THR A 46 -8.75 2.51 15.75
CA THR A 46 -8.40 1.85 17.01
C THR A 46 -9.26 0.61 17.27
N GLY A 47 -10.45 0.54 16.67
CA GLY A 47 -11.29 -0.66 16.65
C GLY A 47 -10.67 -1.87 15.94
N LEU A 48 -9.56 -1.69 15.22
CA LEU A 48 -8.72 -2.80 14.76
C LEU A 48 -7.92 -3.41 15.91
N GLY A 49 -7.51 -2.63 16.91
CA GLY A 49 -6.59 -3.02 17.99
C GLY A 49 -5.15 -2.58 17.75
N THR A 50 -4.26 -2.77 18.72
CA THR A 50 -2.85 -2.29 18.64
C THR A 50 -1.90 -3.26 17.94
N ASN A 51 -2.20 -4.55 17.96
CA ASN A 51 -1.44 -5.64 17.32
C ASN A 51 -2.33 -6.47 16.40
N PHE A 52 -3.24 -5.79 15.70
CA PHE A 52 -4.16 -6.48 14.81
C PHE A 52 -3.40 -7.11 13.64
N GLU A 53 -3.83 -8.31 13.29
CA GLU A 53 -3.47 -8.99 12.05
C GLU A 53 -4.76 -9.14 11.26
N PHE A 54 -4.68 -9.02 9.94
CA PHE A 54 -5.83 -9.33 9.10
C PHE A 54 -6.04 -10.85 8.95
N TYR A 55 -5.07 -11.65 9.40
CA TYR A 55 -5.12 -13.10 9.41
C TYR A 55 -6.11 -13.58 10.48
N GLY A 56 -7.28 -14.07 10.04
CA GLY A 56 -8.38 -14.46 10.93
C GLY A 56 -9.52 -13.44 11.01
N LEU A 57 -9.42 -12.33 10.28
CA LEU A 57 -10.51 -11.39 10.12
C LEU A 57 -11.43 -11.88 8.99
N ASP A 58 -12.57 -12.47 9.36
CA ASP A 58 -13.56 -12.93 8.39
C ASP A 58 -14.41 -11.77 7.83
N GLN A 59 -14.74 -10.81 8.69
CA GLN A 59 -15.55 -9.63 8.35
C GLN A 59 -15.01 -8.35 9.00
N LEU A 60 -15.06 -7.27 8.23
CA LEU A 60 -14.76 -5.91 8.66
C LEU A 60 -16.04 -5.07 8.58
N GLU A 61 -16.42 -4.41 9.67
CA GLU A 61 -17.40 -3.34 9.60
C GLU A 61 -16.68 -2.00 9.43
N ILE A 62 -17.03 -1.24 8.39
CA ILE A 62 -16.35 0.00 8.08
C ILE A 62 -17.36 1.11 7.78
N LYS A 63 -17.19 2.25 8.45
CA LYS A 63 -17.88 3.50 8.18
C LYS A 63 -16.84 4.60 8.01
N VAL A 64 -16.64 5.04 6.77
CA VAL A 64 -15.55 5.98 6.42
C VAL A 64 -15.89 7.45 6.72
N LEU A 65 -17.16 7.84 6.61
CA LEU A 65 -17.63 9.20 6.92
C LEU A 65 -18.92 9.14 7.73
N SER A 66 -19.27 10.24 8.41
CA SER A 66 -20.53 10.34 9.15
C SER A 66 -21.76 10.16 8.24
N SER A 67 -21.64 10.59 6.98
CA SER A 67 -22.66 10.51 5.92
C SER A 67 -22.73 9.16 5.20
N THR A 68 -21.72 8.29 5.31
CA THR A 68 -21.76 6.96 4.67
C THR A 68 -22.48 5.96 5.58
N PRO A 69 -23.11 4.91 5.02
CA PRO A 69 -23.59 3.79 5.82
C PRO A 69 -22.42 3.01 6.44
N VAL A 70 -22.74 2.09 7.36
CA VAL A 70 -21.80 1.05 7.79
C VAL A 70 -21.84 -0.05 6.74
N TRP A 71 -20.67 -0.45 6.24
CA TRP A 71 -20.52 -1.59 5.33
C TRP A 71 -19.94 -2.78 6.07
N THR A 72 -20.53 -3.96 5.88
CA THR A 72 -19.95 -5.23 6.32
C THR A 72 -19.24 -5.87 5.13
N VAL A 73 -17.93 -5.98 5.24
CA VAL A 73 -17.05 -6.43 4.17
C VAL A 73 -16.49 -7.79 4.54
N THR A 74 -16.77 -8.78 3.71
CA THR A 74 -16.26 -10.14 3.87
C THR A 74 -14.86 -10.23 3.30
N ASN A 75 -13.93 -10.80 4.07
CA ASN A 75 -12.56 -11.00 3.63
C ASN A 75 -12.51 -12.03 2.51
N MET A 76 -11.84 -11.68 1.41
CA MET A 76 -11.62 -12.55 0.26
C MET A 76 -10.16 -12.99 0.14
N HIS A 77 -9.25 -12.40 0.93
CA HIS A 77 -7.83 -12.71 0.92
C HIS A 77 -7.23 -12.72 2.33
N MET A 78 -6.88 -13.90 2.81
CA MET A 78 -6.31 -14.10 4.14
C MET A 78 -4.81 -13.76 4.12
N SER A 79 -4.43 -12.62 4.71
CA SER A 79 -3.03 -12.22 4.91
C SER A 79 -2.89 -11.54 6.28
N GLU A 80 -1.71 -11.61 6.90
CA GLU A 80 -1.45 -10.93 8.19
C GLU A 80 -1.40 -9.40 8.02
N LYS A 81 -0.84 -8.94 6.90
CA LYS A 81 -0.54 -7.53 6.64
C LYS A 81 -1.49 -6.86 5.65
N PHE A 82 -2.35 -7.65 5.00
CA PHE A 82 -3.22 -7.18 3.95
C PHE A 82 -4.63 -7.74 4.11
N PHE A 83 -5.61 -6.88 3.91
CA PHE A 83 -7.01 -7.23 3.83
C PHE A 83 -7.54 -6.81 2.47
N TYR A 84 -8.20 -7.73 1.78
CA TYR A 84 -8.97 -7.44 0.58
C TYR A 84 -10.32 -8.11 0.69
N GLY A 85 -11.40 -7.35 0.58
CA GLY A 85 -12.75 -7.87 0.72
C GLY A 85 -13.80 -7.05 0.00
N SER A 86 -15.01 -7.58 -0.03
CA SER A 86 -16.17 -6.89 -0.60
C SER A 86 -17.42 -7.04 0.27
N THR A 87 -18.41 -6.17 0.06
CA THR A 87 -19.79 -6.45 0.44
C THR A 87 -20.35 -7.61 -0.41
N ASP A 88 -21.41 -8.25 0.05
CA ASP A 88 -22.05 -9.40 -0.64
C ASP A 88 -22.55 -9.05 -2.05
N ASP A 89 -22.89 -7.78 -2.29
CA ASP A 89 -23.34 -7.26 -3.58
C ASP A 89 -22.20 -6.65 -4.43
N GLU A 90 -20.96 -6.73 -3.95
CA GLU A 90 -19.74 -6.18 -4.58
C GLU A 90 -19.81 -4.65 -4.84
N SER A 91 -20.76 -3.94 -4.21
CA SER A 91 -20.90 -2.49 -4.34
C SER A 91 -19.77 -1.73 -3.64
N ILE A 92 -19.18 -2.33 -2.61
CA ILE A 92 -18.03 -1.78 -1.90
C ILE A 92 -16.90 -2.80 -1.93
N LEU A 93 -15.74 -2.36 -2.38
CA LEU A 93 -14.49 -3.11 -2.27
C LEU A 93 -13.60 -2.41 -1.25
N VAL A 94 -12.89 -3.16 -0.41
CA VAL A 94 -11.97 -2.60 0.57
C VAL A 94 -10.62 -3.30 0.48
N SER A 95 -9.57 -2.50 0.35
CA SER A 95 -8.17 -2.92 0.43
C SER A 95 -7.52 -2.16 1.60
N LEU A 96 -6.99 -2.87 2.60
CA LEU A 96 -6.25 -2.27 3.71
C LEU A 96 -4.90 -2.96 3.87
N SER A 97 -3.88 -2.17 4.14
CA SER A 97 -2.54 -2.63 4.46
C SER A 97 -2.15 -2.13 5.84
N ARG A 98 -1.45 -2.99 6.58
CA ARG A 98 -0.79 -2.66 7.83
C ARG A 98 0.71 -2.53 7.58
N HIS A 99 1.23 -1.34 7.86
CA HIS A 99 2.66 -1.04 7.82
C HIS A 99 3.18 -0.76 9.23
N VAL A 100 4.33 -1.35 9.57
CA VAL A 100 5.10 -0.98 10.75
C VAL A 100 6.38 -0.34 10.26
N SER A 101 6.64 0.91 10.66
CA SER A 101 7.84 1.63 10.24
C SER A 101 9.11 0.92 10.70
N ASP A 102 10.22 1.15 10.00
CA ASP A 102 11.49 0.47 10.26
C ASP A 102 12.05 0.76 11.67
N ASP A 103 11.71 1.92 12.24
CA ASP A 103 12.03 2.28 13.64
C ASP A 103 11.12 1.60 14.68
N GLY A 104 10.07 0.90 14.24
CA GLY A 104 9.07 0.23 15.06
C GLY A 104 8.11 1.19 15.79
N LEU A 105 8.19 2.50 15.54
CA LEU A 105 7.43 3.52 16.28
C LEU A 105 6.06 3.81 15.69
N HIS A 106 5.83 3.46 14.42
CA HIS A 106 4.58 3.74 13.73
C HIS A 106 3.91 2.45 13.28
N ASN A 107 2.68 2.22 13.74
CA ASN A 107 1.77 1.21 13.21
C ASN A 107 0.70 1.94 12.39
N ILE A 108 0.75 1.78 11.08
CA ILE A 108 0.00 2.58 10.10
C ILE A 108 -0.97 1.66 9.38
N VAL A 109 -2.24 2.07 9.37
CA VAL A 109 -3.26 1.51 8.47
C VAL A 109 -3.34 2.44 7.28
N THR A 110 -3.17 1.91 6.08
CA THR A 110 -3.46 2.65 4.84
C THR A 110 -4.24 1.77 3.89
N GLY A 111 -5.00 2.36 2.98
CA GLY A 111 -5.78 1.60 2.02
C GLY A 111 -6.91 2.41 1.43
N THR A 112 -7.91 1.72 0.90
CA THR A 112 -9.01 2.36 0.19
C THR A 112 -10.28 1.54 0.36
N ALA A 113 -11.39 2.22 0.64
CA ALA A 113 -12.72 1.69 0.37
C ALA A 113 -13.22 2.31 -0.95
N HIS A 114 -13.61 1.49 -1.90
CA HIS A 114 -14.08 1.88 -3.22
C HIS A 114 -15.56 1.57 -3.37
N ASP A 115 -16.38 2.61 -3.48
CA ASP A 115 -17.78 2.54 -3.85
C ASP A 115 -17.89 2.44 -5.37
N THR A 116 -18.10 1.22 -5.86
CA THR A 116 -18.10 0.91 -7.30
C THR A 116 -19.35 1.40 -8.01
N ILE A 117 -20.43 1.67 -7.27
CA ILE A 117 -21.71 2.14 -7.79
C ILE A 117 -21.65 3.65 -8.05
N ASN A 118 -21.11 4.40 -7.10
CA ASN A 118 -21.01 5.85 -7.19
C ASN A 118 -19.65 6.33 -7.74
N GLY A 119 -18.69 5.42 -7.94
CA GLY A 119 -17.35 5.73 -8.44
C GLY A 119 -16.55 6.60 -7.46
N ILE A 120 -16.59 6.27 -6.17
CA ILE A 120 -15.93 7.06 -5.11
C ILE A 120 -14.87 6.21 -4.41
N TYR A 121 -13.66 6.75 -4.33
CA TYR A 121 -12.58 6.23 -3.50
C TYR A 121 -12.50 6.98 -2.18
N TYR A 122 -12.52 6.25 -1.08
CA TYR A 122 -12.25 6.73 0.27
C TYR A 122 -10.86 6.23 0.69
N ILE A 123 -9.86 7.07 0.50
CA ILE A 123 -8.45 6.75 0.70
C ILE A 123 -8.10 6.98 2.17
N ILE A 124 -7.76 5.90 2.87
CA ILE A 124 -7.37 5.91 4.28
C ILE A 124 -5.85 6.03 4.34
N LYS A 125 -5.35 7.07 5.00
CA LYS A 125 -3.92 7.31 5.21
C LYS A 125 -3.70 8.26 6.37
N ARG A 126 -2.44 8.56 6.72
CA ARG A 126 -2.11 9.54 7.75
C ARG A 126 -1.75 10.91 7.17
N ASN A 127 -2.06 11.96 7.91
CA ASN A 127 -1.53 13.30 7.66
C ASN A 127 -0.13 13.50 8.27
N GLY A 128 0.46 14.68 8.08
CA GLY A 128 1.79 15.03 8.59
C GLY A 128 1.90 15.08 10.12
N ALA A 129 0.78 15.16 10.84
CA ALA A 129 0.74 15.03 12.30
C ALA A 129 0.62 13.57 12.77
N GLY A 130 0.60 12.60 11.84
CA GLY A 130 0.48 11.17 12.14
C GLY A 130 -0.95 10.75 12.51
N LYS A 131 -1.96 11.60 12.29
CA LYS A 131 -3.37 11.24 12.50
C LYS A 131 -3.96 10.60 11.25
N GLN A 132 -4.81 9.59 11.45
CA GLN A 132 -5.52 8.93 10.36
C GLN A 132 -6.62 9.82 9.80
N ILE A 133 -6.67 9.90 8.47
CA ILE A 133 -7.60 10.71 7.70
C ILE A 133 -8.18 9.90 6.54
N VAL A 134 -9.29 10.40 6.01
CA VAL A 134 -9.90 9.94 4.75
C VAL A 134 -9.82 11.06 3.73
N VAL A 135 -9.24 10.75 2.57
CA VAL A 135 -9.29 11.60 1.38
C VAL A 135 -10.31 11.01 0.41
N VAL A 136 -11.24 11.83 -0.06
CA VAL A 136 -12.29 11.41 -1.01
C VAL A 136 -11.85 11.77 -2.42
N LYS A 137 -11.93 10.83 -3.35
CA LYS A 137 -11.65 11.07 -4.77
C LYS A 137 -12.69 10.38 -5.65
N TYR A 138 -13.11 11.02 -6.72
CA TYR A 138 -14.04 10.43 -7.68
C TYR A 138 -13.29 9.78 -8.84
N VAL A 139 -13.81 8.67 -9.36
CA VAL A 139 -13.24 7.96 -10.53
C VAL A 139 -13.14 8.89 -11.74
N GLU A 140 -14.07 9.83 -11.89
CA GLU A 140 -14.06 10.81 -12.98
C GLU A 140 -12.95 11.87 -12.85
N ASP A 141 -12.48 12.13 -11.62
CA ASP A 141 -11.37 13.03 -11.33
C ASP A 141 -10.01 12.29 -11.34
N MET A 142 -9.99 10.99 -11.63
CA MET A 142 -8.76 10.25 -11.79
C MET A 142 -8.10 10.64 -13.11
N ASN A 143 -6.88 11.15 -12.98
CA ASN A 143 -5.98 11.35 -14.10
C ASN A 143 -5.79 10.04 -14.87
N ARG A 144 -5.47 10.16 -16.15
CA ARG A 144 -5.12 9.02 -17.00
C ARG A 144 -3.65 8.66 -16.79
N GLU A 145 -3.28 7.40 -16.92
CA GLU A 145 -1.87 7.02 -17.11
C GLU A 145 -1.34 7.56 -18.46
N GLY A 146 -0.03 7.78 -18.56
CA GLY A 146 0.61 8.32 -19.77
C GLY A 146 0.90 7.24 -20.80
N ASP A 147 0.94 7.60 -22.09
CA ASP A 147 1.38 6.66 -23.13
C ASP A 147 2.87 6.32 -22.95
N PRO A 148 3.26 5.04 -22.96
CA PRO A 148 4.62 4.63 -22.65
C PRO A 148 5.58 5.08 -23.76
N PRO A 149 6.56 5.95 -23.47
CA PRO A 149 7.59 6.28 -24.45
C PRO A 149 8.57 5.11 -24.64
N GLU A 150 9.22 5.09 -25.80
CA GLU A 150 10.41 4.27 -26.00
C GLU A 150 11.57 4.82 -25.14
N PRO A 151 12.42 3.95 -24.56
CA PRO A 151 13.59 4.41 -23.84
C PRO A 151 14.53 5.19 -24.76
N PRO A 152 15.22 6.25 -24.28
CA PRO A 152 16.11 7.03 -25.12
C PRO A 152 17.25 6.16 -25.68
N LYS A 153 17.53 6.31 -26.98
CA LYS A 153 18.62 5.58 -27.64
C LYS A 153 19.95 6.21 -27.25
N GLY A 154 20.71 5.56 -26.37
CA GLY A 154 22.10 5.94 -26.06
C GLY A 154 22.39 6.28 -24.61
N HIS A 155 21.44 6.19 -23.69
CA HIS A 155 21.77 6.16 -22.25
C HIS A 155 22.52 4.87 -21.92
N SER A 156 23.53 5.01 -21.05
CA SER A 156 24.53 4.01 -20.73
C SER A 156 23.99 2.59 -20.86
N THR A 157 24.41 1.90 -21.92
CA THR A 157 24.29 0.46 -21.98
C THR A 157 25.03 -0.06 -20.76
N ILE A 158 24.30 -0.44 -19.70
CA ILE A 158 24.81 -1.40 -18.74
C ILE A 158 25.45 -2.47 -19.61
N THR A 159 26.77 -2.63 -19.47
CA THR A 159 27.53 -3.52 -20.34
C THR A 159 27.12 -4.93 -19.92
N VAL A 160 26.04 -5.42 -20.53
CA VAL A 160 25.54 -6.77 -20.36
C VAL A 160 26.64 -7.66 -20.92
N SER A 161 27.55 -8.10 -20.06
CA SER A 161 28.60 -9.04 -20.41
C SER A 161 27.91 -10.39 -20.60
N ASN A 162 27.48 -10.64 -21.84
CA ASN A 162 26.89 -11.89 -22.30
C ASN A 162 25.79 -12.46 -21.38
N ALA A 163 24.67 -11.74 -21.27
CA ALA A 163 23.39 -12.44 -21.15
C ALA A 163 23.19 -13.17 -22.47
N THR A 164 23.72 -14.38 -22.53
CA THR A 164 23.38 -15.34 -23.57
C THR A 164 21.87 -15.32 -23.67
N THR A 165 21.34 -15.07 -24.87
CA THR A 165 19.96 -15.36 -25.25
C THR A 165 19.74 -16.87 -25.15
N SER A 166 19.92 -17.45 -23.95
CA SER A 166 19.42 -18.77 -23.66
C SER A 166 17.93 -18.59 -23.51
N THR A 167 17.22 -18.90 -24.59
CA THR A 167 15.85 -19.39 -24.57
C THR A 167 15.77 -20.70 -23.79
N SER A 168 16.33 -20.75 -22.57
CA SER A 168 16.01 -21.78 -21.61
C SER A 168 14.53 -21.61 -21.36
N ASN A 169 13.77 -22.65 -21.69
CA ASN A 169 12.37 -22.83 -21.33
C ASN A 169 12.24 -22.72 -19.81
N VAL A 170 12.28 -21.50 -19.28
CA VAL A 170 11.85 -21.21 -17.93
C VAL A 170 10.34 -21.41 -17.98
N SER A 171 9.87 -22.37 -17.19
CA SER A 171 8.45 -22.67 -17.11
C SER A 171 7.71 -21.36 -16.79
N PRO A 172 6.61 -21.02 -17.50
CA PRO A 172 5.81 -19.82 -17.18
C PRO A 172 5.30 -19.78 -15.72
N GLU A 173 5.45 -20.89 -15.01
CA GLU A 173 5.07 -21.14 -13.62
C GLU A 173 6.16 -20.87 -12.56
N THR A 174 7.39 -20.47 -12.91
CA THR A 174 8.40 -20.20 -11.87
C THR A 174 8.17 -18.84 -11.23
N ALA A 175 8.00 -18.84 -9.90
CA ALA A 175 8.07 -17.63 -9.10
C ALA A 175 9.36 -16.86 -9.39
N THR A 176 9.25 -15.55 -9.60
CA THR A 176 10.37 -14.67 -9.94
C THR A 176 10.36 -13.49 -9.00
N THR A 177 11.48 -13.23 -8.33
CA THR A 177 11.65 -12.02 -7.54
C THR A 177 12.32 -10.96 -8.40
N ILE A 178 11.77 -9.76 -8.44
CA ILE A 178 12.35 -8.58 -9.10
C ILE A 178 12.79 -7.61 -8.00
N ASP A 179 14.05 -7.17 -8.04
CA ASP A 179 14.54 -6.16 -7.12
C ASP A 179 13.97 -4.78 -7.56
N LEU A 180 13.24 -4.11 -6.68
CA LEU A 180 12.51 -2.87 -6.99
C LEU A 180 12.97 -1.74 -6.08
N LEU A 181 13.48 -0.66 -6.68
CA LEU A 181 13.73 0.59 -5.99
C LEU A 181 12.54 1.53 -6.19
N VAL A 182 11.95 1.98 -5.09
CA VAL A 182 11.00 3.11 -5.12
C VAL A 182 11.68 4.32 -4.47
N VAL A 183 11.92 5.34 -5.29
CA VAL A 183 12.47 6.62 -4.87
C VAL A 183 11.37 7.69 -4.81
N TRP A 184 11.41 8.62 -3.87
CA TRP A 184 10.45 9.73 -3.83
C TRP A 184 11.10 11.08 -3.55
N THR A 185 10.50 12.13 -4.10
CA THR A 185 10.93 13.52 -3.85
C THR A 185 10.41 14.04 -2.50
N GLU A 186 11.05 15.07 -1.96
CA GLU A 186 10.54 15.80 -0.78
C GLU A 186 9.10 16.31 -1.02
N LYS A 187 8.82 16.75 -2.24
CA LYS A 187 7.50 17.25 -2.66
C LYS A 187 6.44 16.15 -2.59
N ALA A 188 6.74 14.94 -3.07
CA ALA A 188 5.87 13.78 -2.93
C ALA A 188 5.60 13.45 -1.46
N GLU A 189 6.64 13.43 -0.63
CA GLU A 189 6.49 13.09 0.80
C GLU A 189 5.57 14.08 1.53
N CYS A 190 5.75 15.38 1.26
CA CYS A 190 4.89 16.44 1.79
C CYS A 190 3.44 16.29 1.31
N HIS A 191 3.23 16.15 0.00
CA HIS A 191 1.90 16.03 -0.59
C HIS A 191 1.17 14.78 -0.09
N TYR A 192 1.85 13.64 -0.04
CA TYR A 192 1.28 12.40 0.44
C TYR A 192 0.85 12.50 1.91
N SER A 193 1.60 13.26 2.72
CA SER A 193 1.27 13.58 4.11
C SER A 193 0.25 14.70 4.28
N ASN A 194 -0.41 15.16 3.21
CA ASN A 194 -1.36 16.26 3.23
C ASN A 194 -0.78 17.57 3.80
N LEU A 195 0.49 17.83 3.51
CA LEU A 195 1.17 19.08 3.83
C LEU A 195 1.40 19.89 2.54
N THR A 196 1.64 21.19 2.71
CA THR A 196 2.02 22.07 1.59
C THR A 196 3.40 21.72 1.06
N THR A 197 3.64 21.97 -0.23
CA THR A 197 4.97 21.87 -0.85
C THR A 197 6.04 22.63 -0.05
N GLY A 198 7.20 21.99 0.13
CA GLY A 198 8.31 22.54 0.94
C GLY A 198 8.11 22.39 2.45
N CYS A 199 7.29 21.42 2.87
CA CYS A 199 7.15 21.07 4.28
C CYS A 199 8.46 20.56 4.87
N THR A 200 8.62 20.65 6.19
CA THR A 200 9.70 19.94 6.86
C THR A 200 9.41 18.44 6.87
N VAL A 201 10.24 17.66 6.20
CA VAL A 201 10.19 16.19 6.27
C VAL A 201 10.64 15.67 7.63
N THR A 202 9.97 14.64 8.12
CA THR A 202 10.14 14.04 9.45
C THR A 202 10.05 12.52 9.36
N SER A 203 10.33 11.80 10.45
CA SER A 203 10.10 10.35 10.51
C SER A 203 8.62 10.00 10.27
N THR A 204 7.68 10.87 10.67
CA THR A 204 6.24 10.67 10.44
C THR A 204 5.88 10.75 8.97
N THR A 205 6.35 11.78 8.26
CA THR A 205 6.04 11.97 6.82
C THR A 205 6.70 10.89 5.96
N GLN A 206 7.91 10.46 6.34
CA GLN A 206 8.60 9.34 5.73
C GLN A 206 7.81 8.03 5.93
N ALA A 207 7.44 7.71 7.17
CA ALA A 207 6.66 6.49 7.45
C ALA A 207 5.30 6.50 6.74
N ASN A 208 4.71 7.68 6.49
CA ASN A 208 3.47 7.79 5.71
C ASN A 208 3.68 7.30 4.27
N ILE A 209 4.67 7.85 3.55
CA ILE A 209 4.88 7.48 2.15
C ILE A 209 5.38 6.04 2.02
N GLU A 210 6.22 5.56 2.95
CA GLU A 210 6.66 4.16 3.01
C GLU A 210 5.49 3.18 3.18
N ALA A 211 4.50 3.50 4.04
CA ALA A 211 3.28 2.71 4.17
C ALA A 211 2.48 2.66 2.87
N GLY A 212 2.40 3.79 2.14
CA GLY A 212 1.77 3.84 0.82
C GLY A 212 2.48 2.98 -0.22
N ILE A 213 3.82 3.04 -0.27
CA ILE A 213 4.65 2.22 -1.15
C ILE A 213 4.41 0.73 -0.85
N ASP A 214 4.38 0.33 0.42
CA ASP A 214 4.15 -1.06 0.81
C ASP A 214 2.76 -1.58 0.45
N ALA A 215 1.74 -0.74 0.60
CA ALA A 215 0.39 -1.08 0.19
C ALA A 215 0.32 -1.31 -1.33
N LEU A 216 0.93 -0.43 -2.13
CA LEU A 216 0.97 -0.56 -3.58
C LEU A 216 1.80 -1.76 -4.05
N LYS A 217 2.94 -2.05 -3.41
CA LYS A 217 3.72 -3.27 -3.65
C LYS A 217 2.87 -4.52 -3.40
N THR A 218 2.18 -4.57 -2.25
CA THR A 218 1.34 -5.71 -1.86
C THR A 218 0.20 -5.91 -2.85
N GLU A 219 -0.40 -4.81 -3.31
CA GLU A 219 -1.42 -4.85 -4.35
C GLU A 219 -0.87 -5.34 -5.69
N ALA A 220 0.33 -4.89 -6.10
CA ALA A 220 0.99 -5.37 -7.30
C ALA A 220 1.27 -6.88 -7.25
N GLU A 221 1.76 -7.39 -6.12
CA GLU A 221 1.96 -8.83 -5.92
C GLU A 221 0.63 -9.61 -5.95
N THR A 222 -0.46 -9.01 -5.45
CA THR A 222 -1.81 -9.58 -5.57
C THR A 222 -2.24 -9.67 -7.04
N VAL A 223 -2.04 -8.62 -7.84
CA VAL A 223 -2.31 -8.65 -9.29
C VAL A 223 -1.48 -9.74 -9.98
N HIS A 224 -0.19 -9.84 -9.64
CA HIS A 224 0.71 -10.84 -10.22
C HIS A 224 0.31 -12.27 -9.85
N SER A 225 -0.13 -12.50 -8.61
CA SER A 225 -0.67 -13.77 -8.14
C SER A 225 -1.98 -14.11 -8.86
N ASN A 226 -2.94 -13.18 -8.91
CA ASN A 226 -4.21 -13.33 -9.61
C ASN A 226 -4.04 -13.64 -11.10
N SER A 227 -2.95 -13.15 -11.69
CA SER A 227 -2.65 -13.31 -13.12
C SER A 227 -1.70 -14.48 -13.41
N ASP A 228 -1.36 -15.33 -12.44
CA ASP A 228 -0.39 -16.42 -12.56
C ASP A 228 0.92 -15.99 -13.25
N THR A 229 1.40 -14.81 -12.91
CA THR A 229 2.73 -14.33 -13.33
C THR A 229 3.77 -14.58 -12.25
N GLN A 230 3.32 -14.78 -11.01
CA GLN A 230 4.13 -15.22 -9.86
C GLN A 230 5.36 -14.33 -9.62
N ILE A 231 5.22 -13.02 -9.90
CA ILE A 231 6.23 -12.03 -9.57
C ILE A 231 6.04 -11.59 -8.12
N THR A 232 7.13 -11.56 -7.38
CA THR A 232 7.25 -10.85 -6.10
C THR A 232 8.29 -9.76 -6.23
N PHE A 233 8.21 -8.75 -5.38
CA PHE A 233 9.18 -7.66 -5.37
C PHE A 233 10.01 -7.71 -4.09
N ASN A 234 11.33 -7.61 -4.23
CA ASN A 234 12.22 -7.27 -3.13
C ASN A 234 12.41 -5.76 -3.14
N LEU A 235 11.77 -5.07 -2.20
CA LEU A 235 11.60 -3.62 -2.25
C LEU A 235 12.69 -2.90 -1.46
N VAL A 236 13.29 -1.90 -2.10
CA VAL A 236 14.06 -0.83 -1.45
C VAL A 236 13.27 0.48 -1.56
N ARG A 237 13.22 1.21 -0.44
CA ARG A 237 12.56 2.51 -0.32
C ARG A 237 13.64 3.55 -0.06
N GLN A 238 13.68 4.64 -0.83
CA GLN A 238 14.63 5.71 -0.58
C GLN A 238 14.07 7.10 -0.89
N ARG A 239 14.21 8.04 0.05
CA ARG A 239 14.02 9.46 -0.27
C ARG A 239 15.15 9.91 -1.20
N ASP A 240 14.81 10.66 -2.25
CA ASP A 240 15.81 11.38 -3.03
C ASP A 240 16.68 12.27 -2.12
N VAL A 241 17.99 12.23 -2.34
CA VAL A 241 18.98 13.02 -1.61
C VAL A 241 19.78 13.95 -2.52
N SER A 242 19.51 13.93 -3.83
CA SER A 242 20.16 14.81 -4.81
C SER A 242 19.75 16.28 -4.64
N GLY A 243 18.62 16.53 -3.95
CA GLY A 243 18.02 17.85 -3.80
C GLY A 243 17.14 18.23 -4.99
N TYR A 244 16.67 17.24 -5.75
CA TYR A 244 15.78 17.46 -6.87
C TYR A 244 14.45 18.08 -6.39
N VAL A 245 14.10 19.22 -7.00
CA VAL A 245 12.82 19.88 -6.75
C VAL A 245 11.91 19.65 -7.95
N GLY A 246 10.92 18.78 -7.76
CA GLY A 246 9.92 18.43 -8.76
C GLY A 246 9.17 19.64 -9.31
N ASN A 247 9.12 19.75 -10.63
CA ASN A 247 8.33 20.77 -11.32
C ASN A 247 6.91 20.28 -11.67
N GLY A 248 6.54 19.07 -11.23
CA GLY A 248 5.23 18.46 -11.47
C GLY A 248 5.00 18.05 -12.93
N ASN A 249 6.05 17.66 -13.65
CA ASN A 249 5.97 17.05 -14.97
C ASN A 249 6.56 15.64 -14.91
N MET A 250 5.71 14.62 -14.94
CA MET A 250 6.13 13.22 -14.73
C MET A 250 6.90 12.67 -15.93
N SER A 251 6.58 13.10 -17.15
CA SER A 251 7.31 12.69 -18.35
C SER A 251 8.76 13.19 -18.34
N LEU A 252 8.99 14.43 -17.87
CA LEU A 252 10.32 14.97 -17.68
C LEU A 252 11.06 14.26 -16.54
N LEU A 253 10.37 13.96 -15.43
CA LEU A 253 10.96 13.18 -14.35
C LEU A 253 11.44 11.82 -14.85
N LEU A 254 10.67 11.14 -15.70
CA LEU A 254 11.04 9.84 -16.29
C LEU A 254 12.34 9.94 -17.09
N LEU A 255 12.53 11.03 -17.83
CA LEU A 255 13.78 11.27 -18.57
C LEU A 255 14.96 11.55 -17.63
N ARG A 256 14.74 12.37 -16.58
CA ARG A 256 15.77 12.72 -15.59
C ARG A 256 16.29 11.50 -14.83
N ILE A 257 15.39 10.65 -14.33
CA ILE A 257 15.80 9.45 -13.58
C ILE A 257 16.53 8.41 -14.43
N ALA A 258 16.42 8.49 -15.76
CA ALA A 258 17.07 7.58 -16.69
C ALA A 258 18.38 8.12 -17.28
N ASP A 259 18.63 9.43 -17.19
CA ASP A 259 19.85 10.09 -17.64
C ASP A 259 20.79 10.36 -16.46
N ASP A 260 21.94 9.70 -16.40
CA ASP A 260 22.94 9.92 -15.34
C ASP A 260 23.87 11.11 -15.62
N SER A 261 23.55 11.94 -16.62
CA SER A 261 24.41 13.02 -17.10
C SER A 261 23.70 14.36 -17.28
N ASP A 262 22.42 14.46 -16.88
CA ASP A 262 21.62 15.67 -17.05
C ASP A 262 21.65 16.63 -15.84
N SER A 263 22.40 16.27 -14.80
CA SER A 263 22.54 16.99 -13.53
C SER A 263 21.31 16.95 -12.62
N TYR A 264 20.37 16.02 -12.86
CA TYR A 264 19.19 15.79 -12.04
C TYR A 264 19.07 14.33 -11.63
N MET A 265 19.21 14.04 -10.34
CA MET A 265 19.12 12.67 -9.81
C MET A 265 20.13 11.69 -10.44
N ASP A 266 21.29 12.19 -10.91
CA ASP A 266 22.35 11.39 -11.56
C ASP A 266 22.86 10.23 -10.69
N ASP A 267 22.73 10.33 -9.36
CA ASP A 267 23.12 9.30 -8.40
C ASP A 267 22.17 8.09 -8.37
N LEU A 268 20.96 8.21 -8.93
CA LEU A 268 19.93 7.19 -8.86
C LEU A 268 20.33 5.88 -9.57
N ASN A 269 21.03 5.96 -10.70
CA ASN A 269 21.57 4.78 -11.38
C ASN A 269 22.61 4.06 -10.49
N THR A 270 23.48 4.83 -9.82
CA THR A 270 24.46 4.27 -8.87
C THR A 270 23.79 3.64 -7.66
N ILE A 271 22.71 4.25 -7.15
CA ILE A 271 21.90 3.71 -6.05
C ILE A 271 21.24 2.39 -6.48
N ALA A 272 20.62 2.35 -7.66
CA ALA A 272 20.00 1.15 -8.21
C ALA A 272 21.02 0.03 -8.40
N ASP A 273 22.22 0.33 -8.92
CA ASP A 273 23.32 -0.62 -9.05
C ASP A 273 23.80 -1.13 -7.68
N THR A 274 23.87 -0.25 -6.68
CA THR A 274 24.27 -0.60 -5.31
C THR A 274 23.30 -1.57 -4.66
N TYR A 275 21.99 -1.44 -4.92
CA TYR A 275 20.97 -2.34 -4.39
C TYR A 275 20.63 -3.50 -5.33
N GLY A 276 21.20 -3.55 -6.53
CA GLY A 276 20.85 -4.53 -7.56
C GLY A 276 19.44 -4.37 -8.13
N SER A 277 18.83 -3.19 -8.04
CA SER A 277 17.42 -2.97 -8.39
C SER A 277 17.14 -3.12 -9.88
N ASP A 278 16.43 -4.16 -10.27
CA ASP A 278 16.03 -4.42 -11.65
C ASP A 278 15.05 -3.38 -12.21
N LEU A 279 14.13 -2.89 -11.39
CA LEU A 279 13.17 -1.84 -11.74
C LEU A 279 13.28 -0.65 -10.78
N ILE A 280 13.01 0.54 -11.29
CA ILE A 280 13.00 1.80 -10.54
C ILE A 280 11.69 2.54 -10.79
N MET A 281 11.04 2.96 -9.71
CA MET A 281 9.91 3.88 -9.77
C MET A 281 10.23 5.16 -8.99
N ALA A 282 10.11 6.31 -9.63
CA ALA A 282 10.20 7.60 -8.97
C ALA A 282 8.81 8.18 -8.68
N VAL A 283 8.61 8.65 -7.45
CA VAL A 283 7.35 9.22 -7.00
C VAL A 283 7.53 10.72 -6.78
N ASP A 284 6.69 11.52 -7.42
CA ASP A 284 6.69 12.98 -7.27
C ASP A 284 5.24 13.50 -7.14
N GLU A 285 5.08 14.76 -6.75
CA GLU A 285 3.80 15.44 -6.88
C GLU A 285 3.66 15.97 -8.31
N ASP A 286 2.55 15.58 -8.95
CA ASP A 286 2.27 15.94 -10.33
C ASP A 286 1.40 17.19 -10.45
N SER A 287 1.64 17.95 -11.51
CA SER A 287 0.80 19.06 -11.96
C SER A 287 0.35 18.93 -13.43
N ASP A 288 0.75 17.87 -14.14
CA ASP A 288 0.46 17.65 -15.57
C ASP A 288 -0.83 16.85 -15.85
N SER A 289 -1.56 16.45 -14.80
CA SER A 289 -2.80 15.68 -14.89
C SER A 289 -2.60 14.24 -15.38
N THR A 290 -1.47 13.61 -15.06
CA THR A 290 -1.16 12.21 -15.40
C THR A 290 -0.88 11.38 -14.15
N CYS A 291 -1.31 10.12 -14.12
CA CYS A 291 -1.01 9.24 -12.98
C CYS A 291 0.44 8.75 -12.96
N GLY A 292 1.08 8.59 -14.12
CA GLY A 292 2.43 8.06 -14.24
C GLY A 292 2.88 7.92 -15.69
N TYR A 293 4.15 7.58 -15.86
CA TYR A 293 4.76 7.19 -17.12
C TYR A 293 5.79 6.10 -16.88
N ALA A 294 5.95 5.19 -17.83
CA ALA A 294 6.97 4.17 -17.80
C ALA A 294 7.53 3.90 -19.19
N PHE A 295 8.83 3.59 -19.27
CA PHE A 295 9.40 3.12 -20.52
C PHE A 295 8.85 1.75 -20.88
N PHE A 296 8.58 1.57 -22.16
CA PHE A 296 8.21 0.27 -22.70
C PHE A 296 9.40 -0.71 -22.65
N PHE A 297 9.13 -1.99 -22.34
CA PHE A 297 10.16 -3.03 -22.25
C PHE A 297 11.14 -3.03 -23.43
N GLY A 298 12.44 -2.98 -23.13
CA GLY A 298 13.49 -2.92 -24.14
C GLY A 298 14.91 -3.18 -23.62
N GLY A 299 15.05 -3.81 -22.45
CA GLY A 299 16.32 -4.00 -21.74
C GLY A 299 16.50 -3.07 -20.54
N PRO A 300 17.70 -3.01 -19.93
CA PRO A 300 17.90 -2.26 -18.68
C PRO A 300 17.60 -0.76 -18.75
N SER A 301 17.75 -0.12 -19.91
CA SER A 301 17.36 1.30 -20.10
C SER A 301 15.84 1.53 -19.99
N ALA A 302 15.03 0.47 -20.04
CA ALA A 302 13.59 0.51 -19.85
C ALA A 302 13.17 0.23 -18.39
N SER A 303 14.10 0.20 -17.42
CA SER A 303 13.80 -0.13 -16.02
C SER A 303 13.06 0.97 -15.26
N PHE A 304 12.78 2.12 -15.88
CA PHE A 304 12.31 3.31 -15.18
C PHE A 304 10.83 3.58 -15.39
N SER A 305 10.20 4.02 -14.31
CA SER A 305 8.81 4.48 -14.25
C SER A 305 8.68 5.66 -13.28
N THR A 306 7.59 6.39 -13.41
CA THR A 306 7.23 7.53 -12.56
C THR A 306 5.78 7.42 -12.14
N MET A 307 5.49 7.93 -10.95
CA MET A 307 4.15 7.86 -10.36
C MET A 307 3.82 9.16 -9.64
N SER A 308 2.63 9.67 -9.91
CA SER A 308 2.06 10.84 -9.24
C SER A 308 1.46 10.46 -7.91
N THR A 309 1.75 11.25 -6.87
CA THR A 309 1.06 11.15 -5.57
C THR A 309 -0.45 11.39 -5.64
N ASN A 310 -0.97 11.96 -6.73
CA ASN A 310 -2.42 12.10 -6.95
C ASN A 310 -3.12 10.77 -7.25
N CYS A 311 -2.40 9.77 -7.74
CA CYS A 311 -2.92 8.44 -8.06
C CYS A 311 -2.26 7.34 -7.20
N PHE A 312 -1.49 7.74 -6.19
CA PHE A 312 -0.69 6.86 -5.33
C PHE A 312 -1.53 6.30 -4.18
N PHE A 313 -2.50 5.46 -4.50
CA PHE A 313 -3.36 4.79 -3.51
C PHE A 313 -3.87 3.44 -4.04
N ALA A 314 -4.24 2.55 -3.13
CA ALA A 314 -4.72 1.21 -3.46
C ALA A 314 -6.00 1.24 -4.30
N MET A 315 -6.22 0.20 -5.11
CA MET A 315 -7.35 0.01 -6.03
C MET A 315 -7.39 0.98 -7.23
N ALA A 316 -6.43 1.91 -7.34
CA ALA A 316 -6.15 2.62 -8.57
C ALA A 316 -5.35 1.75 -9.56
N TYR A 317 -4.48 0.87 -9.03
CA TYR A 317 -3.56 0.00 -9.78
C TYR A 317 -2.58 0.71 -10.72
N SER A 318 -2.43 2.03 -10.63
CA SER A 318 -1.52 2.80 -11.49
C SER A 318 -0.05 2.41 -11.26
N PHE A 319 0.35 2.13 -10.02
CA PHE A 319 1.68 1.58 -9.71
C PHE A 319 1.99 0.30 -10.52
N THR A 320 1.06 -0.66 -10.47
CA THR A 320 1.17 -1.93 -11.21
C THR A 320 1.07 -1.72 -12.73
N HIS A 321 0.33 -0.70 -13.17
CA HIS A 321 0.20 -0.33 -14.57
C HIS A 321 1.54 0.12 -15.17
N GLU A 322 2.22 1.05 -14.49
CA GLU A 322 3.51 1.56 -14.94
C GLU A 322 4.58 0.45 -14.95
N LEU A 323 4.62 -0.40 -13.92
CA LEU A 323 5.49 -1.59 -13.94
C LEU A 323 5.11 -2.55 -15.07
N GLY A 324 3.83 -2.66 -15.42
CA GLY A 324 3.34 -3.43 -16.55
C GLY A 324 3.93 -2.98 -17.90
N HIS A 325 4.12 -1.67 -18.11
CA HIS A 325 4.82 -1.14 -19.27
C HIS A 325 6.30 -1.53 -19.29
N ASN A 326 7.01 -1.42 -18.15
CA ASN A 326 8.39 -1.91 -18.04
C ASN A 326 8.48 -3.42 -18.32
N MET A 327 7.39 -4.17 -18.11
CA MET A 327 7.27 -5.60 -18.41
C MET A 327 6.76 -5.90 -19.83
N GLY A 328 6.46 -4.88 -20.64
CA GLY A 328 6.15 -5.00 -22.06
C GLY A 328 4.66 -5.03 -22.39
N CYS A 329 3.80 -4.69 -21.44
CA CYS A 329 2.39 -4.53 -21.70
C CYS A 329 2.11 -3.17 -22.32
N ASP A 330 1.21 -3.14 -23.30
CA ASP A 330 0.63 -1.94 -23.86
C ASP A 330 -0.76 -1.75 -23.27
N HIS A 331 -1.35 -0.59 -23.54
CA HIS A 331 -2.72 -0.24 -23.21
C HIS A 331 -3.75 -1.19 -23.83
N ASP A 332 -5.03 -0.82 -23.80
CA ASP A 332 -6.05 -1.56 -24.53
C ASP A 332 -6.06 -1.24 -26.03
N ARG A 333 -6.49 -2.22 -26.83
CA ARG A 333 -6.63 -2.06 -28.29
C ARG A 333 -7.58 -0.94 -28.70
N GLY A 334 -8.63 -0.70 -27.93
CA GLY A 334 -9.64 0.30 -28.24
C GLY A 334 -9.05 1.71 -28.27
N SER A 335 -8.29 2.04 -27.24
CA SER A 335 -7.58 3.32 -27.10
C SER A 335 -6.48 3.51 -28.13
N ASN A 336 -5.79 2.43 -28.52
CA ASN A 336 -4.75 2.48 -29.54
C ASN A 336 -5.32 2.41 -30.98
N ASN A 337 -6.64 2.28 -31.15
CA ASN A 337 -7.30 2.05 -32.44
C ASN A 337 -6.78 0.79 -33.18
N GLN A 338 -6.49 -0.28 -32.44
CA GLN A 338 -5.86 -1.53 -32.93
C GLN A 338 -6.73 -2.79 -32.76
N CYS A 339 -8.05 -2.63 -32.89
CA CYS A 339 -9.01 -3.72 -32.70
C CYS A 339 -9.06 -4.75 -33.84
N ASP A 340 -8.54 -4.42 -35.04
CA ASP A 340 -8.42 -5.40 -36.12
C ASP A 340 -7.20 -6.29 -35.89
N GLU A 341 -7.40 -7.41 -35.21
CA GLU A 341 -6.40 -8.45 -34.92
C GLU A 341 -5.83 -9.10 -36.19
N LYS A 342 -6.47 -8.92 -37.36
CA LYS A 342 -5.90 -9.37 -38.64
C LYS A 342 -4.74 -8.48 -39.07
N VAL A 343 -4.77 -7.20 -38.70
CA VAL A 343 -3.73 -6.20 -38.99
C VAL A 343 -2.75 -6.08 -37.83
N HIS A 344 -3.25 -5.96 -36.59
CA HIS A 344 -2.46 -5.71 -35.39
C HIS A 344 -2.21 -7.00 -34.60
N LYS A 345 -1.07 -7.64 -34.91
CA LYS A 345 -0.70 -8.98 -34.42
C LYS A 345 -0.09 -9.05 -33.01
N ALA A 346 0.37 -7.92 -32.48
CA ALA A 346 0.86 -7.86 -31.11
C ALA A 346 -0.26 -8.31 -30.14
N THR A 347 0.09 -8.96 -29.05
CA THR A 347 -0.89 -9.55 -28.11
C THR A 347 -0.79 -8.95 -26.71
N ASN A 348 0.21 -8.14 -26.44
CA ASN A 348 0.56 -7.58 -25.14
C ASN A 348 -0.36 -6.44 -24.67
N TYR A 349 -1.61 -6.41 -25.13
CA TYR A 349 -2.58 -5.36 -24.80
C TYR A 349 -3.35 -5.65 -23.53
N GLY A 350 -3.67 -4.61 -22.77
CA GLY A 350 -4.76 -4.62 -21.82
C GLY A 350 -6.10 -4.95 -22.47
N TYR A 351 -7.08 -5.28 -21.64
CA TYR A 351 -8.42 -5.69 -22.06
C TYR A 351 -9.52 -4.92 -21.32
N ARG A 352 -10.55 -4.53 -22.08
CA ARG A 352 -11.81 -3.98 -21.59
C ARG A 352 -12.93 -4.95 -21.92
N GLN A 353 -13.76 -5.26 -20.93
CA GLN A 353 -14.89 -6.14 -21.15
C GLN A 353 -15.93 -5.41 -22.03
N PRO A 354 -16.50 -6.05 -23.08
CA PRO A 354 -17.32 -5.34 -24.09
C PRO A 354 -18.56 -4.62 -23.56
N SER A 355 -19.19 -5.15 -22.52
CA SER A 355 -20.33 -4.52 -21.83
C SER A 355 -19.90 -3.40 -20.86
N GLY A 356 -18.59 -3.22 -20.67
CA GLY A 356 -17.95 -2.30 -19.75
C GLY A 356 -18.21 -2.60 -18.28
N LEU A 357 -18.40 -3.87 -17.94
CA LEU A 357 -18.51 -4.29 -16.54
C LEU A 357 -17.20 -4.09 -15.77
N TRP A 358 -16.06 -4.19 -16.46
CA TRP A 358 -14.73 -4.03 -15.88
C TRP A 358 -13.65 -3.89 -16.96
N ARG A 359 -12.44 -3.54 -16.53
CA ARG A 359 -11.22 -3.52 -17.34
C ARG A 359 -10.02 -4.07 -16.55
N THR A 360 -9.07 -4.67 -17.26
CA THR A 360 -7.79 -5.13 -16.67
C THR A 360 -6.84 -3.98 -16.38
N VAL A 361 -5.77 -4.24 -15.61
CA VAL A 361 -4.83 -3.22 -15.11
C VAL A 361 -4.30 -2.31 -16.21
N MET A 362 -3.88 -2.89 -17.34
CA MET A 362 -3.27 -2.14 -18.44
C MET A 362 -4.26 -1.38 -19.32
N ALA A 363 -5.56 -1.60 -19.19
CA ALA A 363 -6.53 -0.91 -20.04
C ALA A 363 -6.87 0.48 -19.50
N TYR A 364 -7.13 1.43 -20.40
CA TYR A 364 -7.74 2.71 -20.04
C TYR A 364 -9.23 2.58 -19.75
N ASN A 365 -9.84 3.65 -19.25
CA ASN A 365 -11.25 3.65 -18.89
C ASN A 365 -12.14 3.31 -20.10
N CYS A 366 -13.28 2.64 -19.88
CA CYS A 366 -14.18 2.25 -20.96
C CYS A 366 -14.77 3.49 -21.66
N ARG A 367 -14.89 3.43 -22.99
CA ARG A 367 -15.46 4.49 -23.83
C ARG A 367 -16.33 3.90 -24.93
N THR A 368 -17.30 4.69 -25.38
CA THR A 368 -18.26 4.29 -26.43
C THR A 368 -17.85 4.73 -27.84
N ASP A 369 -16.81 5.55 -27.95
CA ASP A 369 -16.36 6.19 -29.19
C ASP A 369 -15.04 5.60 -29.76
N GLN A 370 -14.64 4.40 -29.31
CA GLN A 370 -13.41 3.72 -29.69
C GLN A 370 -13.65 2.42 -30.48
N CYS A 371 -12.59 1.85 -31.08
CA CYS A 371 -12.74 0.78 -32.08
C CYS A 371 -13.32 -0.54 -31.53
N ASP A 372 -13.24 -0.75 -30.21
CA ASP A 372 -13.76 -1.91 -29.51
C ASP A 372 -15.25 -1.78 -29.19
N LYS A 373 -15.87 -0.64 -29.52
CA LYS A 373 -17.32 -0.39 -29.47
C LYS A 373 -17.92 -0.69 -28.09
N GLY A 374 -17.26 -0.23 -27.04
CA GLY A 374 -17.77 -0.33 -25.66
C GLY A 374 -19.18 0.26 -25.54
N THR A 375 -19.99 -0.26 -24.62
CA THR A 375 -21.38 0.16 -24.44
C THR A 375 -21.60 1.21 -23.35
N VAL A 376 -20.57 1.51 -22.57
CA VAL A 376 -20.62 2.47 -21.45
C VAL A 376 -19.36 3.35 -21.44
N THR A 377 -19.48 4.52 -20.82
CA THR A 377 -18.34 5.36 -20.45
C THR A 377 -18.05 5.14 -18.97
N GLY A 378 -16.82 4.80 -18.64
CA GLY A 378 -16.46 4.42 -17.28
C GLY A 378 -16.64 2.93 -17.03
N CYS A 379 -15.62 2.27 -16.48
CA CYS A 379 -15.72 0.92 -15.95
C CYS A 379 -14.65 0.67 -14.88
N PRO A 380 -14.97 -0.12 -13.85
CA PRO A 380 -14.03 -0.40 -12.76
C PRO A 380 -12.83 -1.20 -13.25
N ARG A 381 -11.65 -0.88 -12.72
CA ARG A 381 -10.41 -1.63 -12.98
C ARG A 381 -10.32 -2.79 -11.99
N ILE A 382 -10.05 -3.99 -12.49
CA ILE A 382 -9.92 -5.22 -11.70
C ILE A 382 -8.44 -5.59 -11.51
N PRO A 383 -8.07 -6.30 -10.42
CA PRO A 383 -6.68 -6.64 -10.08
C PRO A 383 -6.12 -7.80 -10.91
N TYR A 384 -6.22 -7.71 -12.24
CA TYR A 384 -5.78 -8.74 -13.19
C TYR A 384 -5.10 -8.10 -14.39
N PHE A 385 -4.01 -8.69 -14.84
CA PHE A 385 -3.50 -8.50 -16.20
C PHE A 385 -4.36 -9.30 -17.19
N SER A 386 -4.48 -8.80 -18.42
CA SER A 386 -5.19 -9.52 -19.48
C SER A 386 -4.48 -10.83 -19.85
N GLY A 387 -5.24 -11.84 -20.28
CA GLY A 387 -4.65 -13.13 -20.63
C GLY A 387 -5.62 -14.25 -20.99
N ILE A 388 -5.03 -15.42 -21.24
CA ILE A 388 -5.73 -16.70 -21.44
C ILE A 388 -6.08 -17.27 -20.07
N ALA A 389 -6.95 -16.55 -19.35
CA ALA A 389 -7.57 -16.97 -18.11
C ALA A 389 -8.97 -16.36 -18.04
N ASP A 390 -9.82 -16.95 -17.22
CA ASP A 390 -11.17 -16.47 -16.97
C ASP A 390 -11.20 -15.75 -15.60
N TYR A 391 -11.83 -14.57 -15.55
CA TYR A 391 -12.01 -13.80 -14.31
C TYR A 391 -13.10 -14.42 -13.42
N THR A 392 -14.04 -15.14 -14.05
CA THR A 392 -15.13 -15.93 -13.47
C THR A 392 -15.48 -17.04 -14.47
N ASP A 393 -16.22 -18.08 -14.08
CA ASP A 393 -16.62 -19.22 -14.95
C ASP A 393 -17.30 -18.86 -16.30
N MET A 394 -17.53 -17.58 -16.61
CA MET A 394 -18.23 -17.13 -17.83
C MET A 394 -17.62 -15.90 -18.55
N ASN A 395 -16.51 -15.30 -18.10
CA ASN A 395 -15.94 -14.10 -18.75
C ASN A 395 -14.41 -14.17 -18.93
N SER A 396 -13.95 -14.07 -20.18
CA SER A 396 -12.53 -14.06 -20.57
C SER A 396 -11.82 -12.78 -20.13
N LEU A 397 -10.58 -12.88 -19.65
CA LEU A 397 -9.66 -11.75 -19.40
C LEU A 397 -8.98 -11.19 -20.67
N GLY A 398 -9.57 -11.41 -21.84
CA GLY A 398 -9.10 -10.87 -23.12
C GLY A 398 -8.48 -11.90 -24.07
N GLY A 399 -8.05 -13.05 -23.56
CA GLY A 399 -7.65 -14.21 -24.36
C GLY A 399 -6.33 -14.04 -25.10
N ALA A 400 -6.14 -14.79 -26.18
CA ALA A 400 -4.86 -14.85 -26.89
C ALA A 400 -4.42 -13.51 -27.51
N ASN A 401 -5.36 -12.62 -27.82
CA ASN A 401 -5.10 -11.35 -28.48
C ASN A 401 -4.92 -10.17 -27.51
N ASN A 402 -5.27 -10.34 -26.23
CA ASN A 402 -5.02 -9.37 -25.17
C ASN A 402 -4.47 -10.16 -23.97
N ASN A 403 -3.15 -10.31 -23.95
CA ASN A 403 -2.38 -11.26 -23.16
C ASN A 403 -1.13 -10.62 -22.56
N CYS A 404 -1.35 -9.60 -21.72
CA CYS A 404 -0.31 -9.03 -20.86
C CYS A 404 0.35 -10.11 -20.00
N ARG A 405 -0.44 -11.03 -19.42
CA ARG A 405 0.06 -12.18 -18.64
C ARG A 405 1.15 -12.96 -19.38
N GLY A 406 0.88 -13.36 -20.62
CA GLY A 406 1.84 -14.11 -21.43
C GLY A 406 3.10 -13.32 -21.72
N THR A 407 2.96 -12.01 -21.94
CA THR A 407 4.09 -11.09 -22.19
C THR A 407 4.97 -10.94 -20.95
N ILE A 408 4.36 -10.70 -19.78
CA ILE A 408 5.07 -10.62 -18.50
C ILE A 408 5.81 -11.93 -18.22
N ASN A 409 5.16 -13.09 -18.40
CA ASN A 409 5.81 -14.38 -18.18
C ASN A 409 7.00 -14.63 -19.12
N ALA A 410 6.97 -14.10 -20.34
CA ALA A 410 8.10 -14.18 -21.26
C ALA A 410 9.27 -13.26 -20.86
N ASN A 411 8.98 -12.12 -20.22
CA ASN A 411 9.96 -11.07 -19.95
C ASN A 411 10.52 -11.08 -18.52
N LYS A 412 9.79 -11.63 -17.53
CA LYS A 412 10.11 -11.51 -16.10
C LYS A 412 11.51 -12.00 -15.72
N ALA A 413 11.99 -13.07 -16.35
CA ALA A 413 13.32 -13.61 -16.10
C ALA A 413 14.45 -12.73 -16.65
N ALA A 414 14.20 -12.01 -17.75
CA ALA A 414 15.15 -11.06 -18.29
C ALA A 414 15.21 -9.78 -17.44
N ILE A 415 14.06 -9.32 -16.94
CA ILE A 415 13.95 -8.16 -16.06
C ILE A 415 14.68 -8.42 -14.76
N ALA A 416 14.43 -9.56 -14.11
CA ALA A 416 15.10 -10.01 -12.89
C ALA A 416 16.61 -10.30 -13.07
N ALA A 417 17.20 -9.88 -14.19
CA ALA A 417 18.63 -10.02 -14.48
C ALA A 417 19.24 -8.69 -14.94
N TYR A 418 18.51 -7.57 -14.87
CA TYR A 418 18.98 -6.28 -15.38
C TYR A 418 20.21 -5.77 -14.64
N ARG A 419 20.29 -5.95 -13.31
CA ARG A 419 21.41 -5.42 -12.51
C ARG A 419 22.23 -6.48 -11.75
N HIS A 420 22.00 -7.77 -11.97
CA HIS A 420 22.75 -8.86 -11.31
C HIS A 420 24.12 -9.23 -11.92
N ILE A 421 24.83 -8.31 -12.59
CA ILE A 421 26.19 -8.56 -13.10
C ILE A 421 27.25 -7.85 -12.23
N GLY A 422 27.33 -8.25 -10.96
CA GLY A 422 28.33 -7.80 -9.99
C GLY A 422 28.29 -8.66 -8.72
N PRO A 423 29.38 -8.76 -7.92
CA PRO A 423 29.31 -9.48 -6.66
C PRO A 423 28.22 -8.87 -5.81
N SER A 424 27.26 -9.70 -5.37
CA SER A 424 26.19 -9.33 -4.46
C SER A 424 26.74 -8.44 -3.35
N PRO A 425 26.20 -7.22 -3.16
CA PRO A 425 26.52 -6.42 -1.98
C PRO A 425 26.21 -7.27 -0.75
N ALA A 426 27.13 -7.31 0.21
CA ALA A 426 26.84 -7.94 1.49
C ALA A 426 25.54 -7.31 2.05
N PRO A 427 24.61 -8.11 2.60
CA PRO A 427 23.39 -7.59 3.17
C PRO A 427 23.73 -6.45 4.13
N THR A 428 23.01 -5.33 4.01
CA THR A 428 23.09 -4.24 4.98
C THR A 428 22.99 -4.86 6.37
N PRO A 429 23.99 -4.70 7.25
CA PRO A 429 23.91 -5.22 8.60
C PRO A 429 22.61 -4.71 9.22
N ALA A 430 21.85 -5.61 9.85
CA ALA A 430 20.75 -5.19 10.70
C ALA A 430 21.26 -4.06 11.62
N PRO A 431 20.45 -3.01 11.88
CA PRO A 431 20.86 -1.93 12.75
C PRO A 431 21.42 -2.54 14.04
N THR A 432 22.64 -2.14 14.39
CA THR A 432 23.23 -2.56 15.67
C THR A 432 22.21 -2.20 16.75
N PRO A 433 21.75 -3.17 17.57
CA PRO A 433 20.80 -2.87 18.63
C PRO A 433 21.29 -1.66 19.39
N ALA A 434 20.43 -0.66 19.58
CA ALA A 434 20.74 0.47 20.44
C ALA A 434 21.32 -0.08 21.75
N PRO A 435 22.42 0.50 22.29
CA PRO A 435 22.98 0.05 23.55
C PRO A 435 21.85 -0.12 24.56
N ALA A 436 21.75 -1.29 25.16
CA ALA A 436 20.73 -1.58 26.14
C ALA A 436 20.67 -0.40 27.12
N VAL A 437 19.49 0.20 27.26
CA VAL A 437 19.25 1.25 28.25
C VAL A 437 19.77 0.70 29.57
N PRO A 438 20.71 1.39 30.25
CA PRO A 438 21.25 0.90 31.51
C PRO A 438 20.07 0.62 32.43
N THR A 439 20.02 -0.60 32.96
CA THR A 439 19.00 -1.05 33.89
C THR A 439 18.78 0.04 34.93
N PRO A 440 17.55 0.53 35.16
CA PRO A 440 17.29 1.47 36.23
C PRO A 440 17.86 0.90 37.52
N ALA A 441 18.67 1.70 38.21
CA ALA A 441 19.17 1.32 39.53
C ALA A 441 17.97 0.85 40.37
N PRO A 442 18.10 -0.26 41.12
CA PRO A 442 16.99 -0.80 41.90
C PRO A 442 16.39 0.30 42.76
N THR A 443 15.09 0.52 42.62
CA THR A 443 14.32 1.44 43.45
C THR A 443 14.66 1.16 44.92
N PRO A 444 15.13 2.16 45.69
CA PRO A 444 15.37 1.96 47.11
C PRO A 444 14.11 1.39 47.76
N ALA A 445 14.28 0.37 48.60
CA ALA A 445 13.18 -0.22 49.36
C ALA A 445 12.39 0.90 50.06
N PRO A 446 11.04 0.84 50.06
CA PRO A 446 10.24 1.87 50.70
C PRO A 446 10.68 2.03 52.15
N THR A 447 11.03 3.26 52.53
CA THR A 447 11.30 3.62 53.91
C THR A 447 10.10 3.18 54.76
N PRO A 448 10.29 2.36 55.81
CA PRO A 448 9.19 1.93 56.65
C PRO A 448 8.44 3.15 57.20
N ALA A 449 7.11 3.10 57.11
CA ALA A 449 6.24 4.14 57.65
C ALA A 449 6.59 4.40 59.13
N PRO A 450 6.59 5.66 59.58
CA PRO A 450 6.83 5.96 60.99
C PRO A 450 5.79 5.23 61.85
N ILE A 451 6.28 4.40 62.75
CA ILE A 451 5.47 3.77 63.78
C ILE A 451 4.97 4.91 64.68
N PHE A 452 3.68 5.20 64.60
CA PHE A 452 3.02 6.03 65.60
C PHE A 452 3.07 5.29 66.94
N THR A 453 3.88 5.78 67.87
CA THR A 453 3.80 5.41 69.28
C THR A 453 2.40 5.71 69.80
N PRO A 454 1.68 4.74 70.40
CA PRO A 454 0.42 5.02 71.06
C PRO A 454 0.66 5.96 72.25
N ALA A 455 -0.25 6.92 72.42
CA ALA A 455 -0.25 7.87 73.52
C ALA A 455 -0.27 7.15 74.88
N PRO A 456 0.46 7.66 75.90
CA PRO A 456 0.47 7.05 77.22
C PRO A 456 -0.91 7.17 77.87
N THR A 457 -1.42 6.02 78.31
CA THR A 457 -2.65 5.90 79.10
C THR A 457 -2.45 6.58 80.46
N PRO A 458 -3.36 7.45 80.94
CA PRO A 458 -3.20 8.13 82.22
C PRO A 458 -3.28 7.14 83.39
N ARG A 459 -2.34 7.31 84.33
CA ARG A 459 -2.20 6.56 85.57
C ARG A 459 -3.37 6.86 86.53
N PRO A 460 -4.00 5.85 87.16
CA PRO A 460 -5.00 6.09 88.19
C PRO A 460 -4.32 6.59 89.47
N THR A 461 -4.67 7.81 89.88
CA THR A 461 -4.37 8.35 91.21
C THR A 461 -5.34 7.76 92.23
N GLY A 462 -4.84 6.83 93.05
CA GLY A 462 -5.47 6.50 94.32
C GLY A 462 -5.15 7.60 95.34
N CYS A 463 -6.18 8.31 95.79
CA CYS A 463 -6.14 9.04 97.06
C CYS A 463 -6.84 8.19 98.11
N ALA A 464 -6.22 8.11 99.28
CA ALA A 464 -6.72 7.39 100.43
C ALA A 464 -6.97 8.40 101.57
N TRP A 465 -8.12 8.23 102.25
CA TRP A 465 -8.49 8.77 103.58
C TRP A 465 -8.68 10.31 103.63
N GLU A 466 -9.64 10.94 104.33
CA GLU A 466 -10.38 10.58 105.53
C GLU A 466 -11.61 11.54 105.70
N VAL A 467 -12.57 11.06 106.49
CA VAL A 467 -13.70 11.66 107.24
C VAL A 467 -14.13 13.14 107.09
N LEU A 468 -15.45 13.33 107.04
CA LEU A 468 -16.30 14.04 108.03
C LEU A 468 -17.30 15.01 107.37
N SER A 469 -18.57 14.63 107.47
CA SER A 469 -19.74 15.50 107.31
C SER A 469 -19.73 16.66 108.30
N LEU A 470 -20.15 17.86 107.91
CA LEU A 470 -21.09 18.67 108.72
C LEU A 470 -21.59 19.89 107.93
N PHE A 471 -22.92 19.96 107.82
CA PHE A 471 -23.81 21.12 107.84
C PHE A 471 -23.26 22.54 107.65
N GLY A 472 -24.01 23.34 106.87
CA GLY A 472 -24.52 24.60 107.44
C GLY A 472 -24.60 25.81 106.50
N PHE A 473 -25.85 26.14 106.14
CA PHE A 473 -26.45 27.48 106.07
C PHE A 473 -25.91 28.58 105.13
N ARG A 474 -26.83 28.97 104.23
CA ARG A 474 -27.36 30.32 103.93
C ARG A 474 -26.48 31.54 104.30
N HIS A 475 -26.34 32.44 103.34
CA HIS A 475 -27.16 33.66 103.34
C HIS A 475 -27.65 34.00 101.95
#